data_AF-A0A2V1DMY6-F1
#
_entry.id   AF-A0A2V1DMY6-F1
#
_cell.length_a   1.000
_cell.length_b   1.000
_cell.length_c   1.000
_cell.angle_alpha   90.00
_cell.angle_beta   90.00
_cell.angle_gamma   90.00
#
_symmetry.space_group_name_H-M   'P 1'
#
loop_
_entity.id
_entity.type
_entity.pdbx_description
1 polymer ?
#
loop_
_entity_poly.entity_id
_entity_poly.type
_entity_poly.pdbx_seq_one_letter_code
_entity_poly.pdbx_strand_id
1 'polypeptide(L)'
;MTGIPVYNVNNNCSTGSTGPYMGRNMIAHGAADCVLVIGFEKMFPGSLQSFFQNRANPTGTTNLMMKETRGVTKAPGPRSYLAMQAVYGSTLEDFAEIGRVNHAHSKNNPYSQFPDEYTPMIHEPLTKLQCCPTSDASAAAVLVSQSFLDARPHLKSQAILIAGQATATDTPDLFRRSAIDLIGYGISELAATQALKEASVNPKDVKVYELHDCFSANEMVTIEALGLADKGKAHELIRAGGITYGGQVVINPFGGLISKDRKATMRNQCILPICAVTI
;
A
#
# COMPACT_ATOMS: atom_id res chain seq x y z
N MET A 1 9.69 -14.63 -30.97
CA MET A 1 10.34 -13.60 -30.13
C MET A 1 10.26 -12.28 -30.85
N THR A 2 9.74 -11.22 -30.21
CA THR A 2 9.36 -9.95 -30.87
C THR A 2 10.45 -8.88 -30.82
N GLY A 3 11.58 -9.13 -30.15
CA GLY A 3 12.66 -8.14 -29.95
C GLY A 3 12.39 -7.10 -28.86
N ILE A 4 11.24 -7.16 -28.17
CA ILE A 4 10.90 -6.26 -27.07
C ILE A 4 11.65 -6.70 -25.80
N PRO A 5 12.39 -5.80 -25.11
CA PRO A 5 13.09 -6.13 -23.88
C PRO A 5 12.10 -6.44 -22.74
N VAL A 6 12.45 -7.41 -21.90
CA VAL A 6 11.62 -7.85 -20.77
C VAL A 6 12.47 -7.87 -19.50
N TYR A 7 11.96 -7.26 -18.42
CA TYR A 7 12.58 -7.25 -17.11
C TYR A 7 11.64 -7.88 -16.08
N ASN A 8 12.17 -8.83 -15.31
CA ASN A 8 11.49 -9.36 -14.13
C ASN A 8 12.07 -8.68 -12.89
N VAL A 9 11.20 -8.13 -12.06
CA VAL A 9 11.55 -7.41 -10.83
C VAL A 9 10.89 -8.07 -9.64
N ASN A 10 11.56 -8.05 -8.49
CA ASN A 10 11.01 -8.52 -7.23
C ASN A 10 11.44 -7.58 -6.11
N ASN A 11 10.46 -7.04 -5.40
CA ASN A 11 10.63 -6.19 -4.23
C ASN A 11 9.52 -6.49 -3.20
N ASN A 12 9.32 -7.78 -2.89
CA ASN A 12 8.24 -8.25 -2.01
C ASN A 12 6.88 -7.64 -2.41
N CYS A 13 6.08 -7.16 -1.45
CA CYS A 13 4.80 -6.50 -1.74
C CYS A 13 5.01 -5.28 -2.66
N SER A 14 6.08 -4.49 -2.45
CA SER A 14 6.39 -3.27 -3.21
C SER A 14 6.77 -3.49 -4.68
N THR A 15 6.84 -4.73 -5.16
CA THR A 15 7.07 -5.07 -6.58
C THR A 15 6.12 -4.30 -7.51
N GLY A 16 4.87 -4.15 -7.08
CA GLY A 16 3.84 -3.42 -7.79
C GLY A 16 4.18 -1.96 -8.13
N SER A 17 4.98 -1.31 -7.29
CA SER A 17 5.42 0.08 -7.48
C SER A 17 6.77 0.15 -8.19
N THR A 18 7.61 -0.88 -8.04
CA THR A 18 8.91 -0.95 -8.74
C THR A 18 8.75 -0.99 -10.26
N GLY A 19 7.75 -1.73 -10.76
CA GLY A 19 7.46 -1.80 -12.20
C GLY A 19 7.16 -0.41 -12.82
N PRO A 20 6.15 0.32 -12.32
CA PRO A 20 5.86 1.67 -12.80
C PRO A 20 6.99 2.65 -12.60
N TYR A 21 7.73 2.57 -11.49
CA TYR A 21 8.91 3.41 -11.25
C TYR A 21 9.99 3.22 -12.32
N MET A 22 10.32 1.97 -12.64
CA MET A 22 11.28 1.67 -13.71
C MET A 22 10.75 2.10 -15.09
N GLY A 23 9.49 1.81 -15.40
CA GLY A 23 8.88 2.18 -16.68
C GLY A 23 8.81 3.69 -16.88
N ARG A 24 8.43 4.44 -15.84
CA ARG A 24 8.44 5.91 -15.82
C ARG A 24 9.85 6.43 -16.08
N ASN A 25 10.86 5.91 -15.36
CA ASN A 25 12.24 6.37 -15.53
C ASN A 25 12.78 6.06 -16.94
N MET A 26 12.46 4.91 -17.52
CA MET A 26 12.81 4.60 -18.91
C MET A 26 12.21 5.64 -19.88
N ILE A 27 10.94 6.01 -19.67
CA ILE A 27 10.25 7.00 -20.50
C ILE A 27 10.83 8.41 -20.28
N ALA A 28 11.01 8.82 -19.04
CA ALA A 28 11.51 10.15 -18.68
C ALA A 28 12.93 10.42 -19.20
N HIS A 29 13.75 9.37 -19.33
CA HIS A 29 15.11 9.46 -19.89
C HIS A 29 15.18 9.12 -21.39
N GLY A 30 14.05 9.00 -22.08
CA GLY A 30 14.01 8.77 -23.53
C GLY A 30 14.46 7.38 -23.98
N ALA A 31 14.56 6.42 -23.05
CA ALA A 31 14.91 5.03 -23.37
C ALA A 31 13.73 4.25 -23.97
N ALA A 32 12.49 4.70 -23.76
CA ALA A 32 11.28 4.13 -24.34
C ALA A 32 10.17 5.19 -24.47
N ASP A 33 9.26 5.03 -25.42
CA ASP A 33 8.04 5.85 -25.53
C ASP A 33 6.78 5.15 -24.98
N CYS A 34 6.83 3.83 -24.83
CA CYS A 34 5.73 3.01 -24.36
C CYS A 34 6.27 1.80 -23.60
N VAL A 35 5.80 1.61 -22.36
CA VAL A 35 6.21 0.53 -21.47
C VAL A 35 4.96 -0.17 -20.92
N LEU A 36 4.87 -1.47 -21.10
CA LEU A 36 3.85 -2.30 -20.46
C LEU A 36 4.39 -2.85 -19.14
N VAL A 37 3.75 -2.46 -18.04
CA VAL A 37 4.02 -3.00 -16.71
C VAL A 37 2.96 -4.03 -16.39
N ILE A 38 3.37 -5.24 -16.00
CA ILE A 38 2.47 -6.32 -15.58
C ILE A 38 2.92 -6.80 -14.21
N GLY A 39 2.02 -6.76 -13.23
CA GLY A 39 2.19 -7.43 -11.95
C GLY A 39 1.25 -8.62 -11.88
N PHE A 40 1.68 -9.76 -11.35
CA PHE A 40 0.80 -10.90 -11.08
C PHE A 40 1.36 -11.71 -9.90
N GLU A 41 0.46 -12.38 -9.18
CA GLU A 41 0.78 -13.22 -8.04
C GLU A 41 -0.18 -14.42 -7.98
N LYS A 42 0.36 -15.59 -7.62
CA LYS A 42 -0.42 -16.79 -7.29
C LYS A 42 0.00 -17.22 -5.90
N MET A 43 -0.88 -17.01 -4.92
CA MET A 43 -0.57 -17.36 -3.54
C MET A 43 -0.93 -18.82 -3.23
N PHE A 44 -0.19 -19.41 -2.29
CA PHE A 44 -0.55 -20.68 -1.69
C PHE A 44 -1.61 -20.46 -0.61
N PRO A 45 -2.56 -21.40 -0.42
CA PRO A 45 -3.48 -21.34 0.71
C PRO A 45 -2.73 -21.36 2.04
N GLY A 46 -3.16 -20.52 2.99
CA GLY A 46 -2.62 -20.49 4.35
C GLY A 46 -1.68 -19.32 4.62
N SER A 47 -0.98 -19.34 5.76
CA SER A 47 -0.09 -18.25 6.16
C SER A 47 1.15 -18.15 5.26
N LEU A 48 1.57 -16.92 4.99
CA LEU A 48 2.80 -16.61 4.25
C LEU A 48 4.00 -17.37 4.84
N GLN A 49 4.76 -18.04 3.97
CA GLN A 49 5.95 -18.81 4.32
C GLN A 49 7.22 -18.17 3.76
N SER A 50 8.36 -18.43 4.41
CA SER A 50 9.67 -18.16 3.82
C SER A 50 10.05 -19.32 2.89
N PHE A 51 10.02 -19.08 1.58
CA PHE A 51 10.36 -20.09 0.58
C PHE A 51 11.87 -20.26 0.36
N PHE A 52 12.67 -19.30 0.82
CA PHE A 52 14.09 -19.25 0.53
C PHE A 52 14.91 -19.37 1.80
N GLN A 53 15.48 -20.56 2.01
CA GLN A 53 16.26 -20.90 3.22
C GLN A 53 17.78 -20.80 3.00
N ASN A 54 18.22 -20.53 1.77
CA ASN A 54 19.62 -20.48 1.37
C ASN A 54 20.23 -19.06 1.38
N ARG A 55 19.52 -18.07 1.92
CA ARG A 55 19.96 -16.67 1.95
C ARG A 55 19.37 -15.95 3.16
N ALA A 56 20.02 -14.86 3.56
CA ALA A 56 19.53 -14.01 4.62
C ALA A 56 18.15 -13.45 4.26
N ASN A 57 17.22 -13.46 5.23
CA ASN A 57 15.94 -12.80 5.07
C ASN A 57 16.18 -11.27 5.12
N PRO A 58 15.75 -10.50 4.10
CA PRO A 58 15.97 -9.05 4.07
C PRO A 58 15.30 -8.32 5.24
N THR A 59 14.27 -8.91 5.85
CA THR A 59 13.59 -8.37 7.04
C THR A 59 14.11 -8.97 8.36
N GLY A 60 15.15 -9.82 8.31
CA GLY A 60 15.65 -10.57 9.45
C GLY A 60 16.09 -9.69 10.61
N THR A 61 16.88 -8.65 10.35
CA THR A 61 17.35 -7.69 11.37
C THR A 61 16.18 -6.97 12.05
N THR A 62 15.23 -6.47 11.26
CA THR A 62 14.03 -5.81 11.79
C THR A 62 13.21 -6.76 12.65
N ASN A 63 13.01 -8.00 12.21
CA ASN A 63 12.28 -9.03 12.97
C ASN A 63 12.98 -9.38 14.29
N LEU A 64 14.32 -9.46 14.29
CA LEU A 64 15.11 -9.70 15.50
C LEU A 64 14.97 -8.53 16.48
N MET A 65 15.06 -7.30 16.00
CA MET A 65 14.91 -6.12 16.86
C MET A 65 13.50 -6.02 17.45
N MET A 66 12.46 -6.30 16.66
CA MET A 66 11.08 -6.38 17.15
C MET A 66 10.96 -7.45 18.26
N LYS A 67 11.54 -8.63 18.05
CA LYS A 67 11.56 -9.71 19.04
C LYS A 67 12.27 -9.30 20.33
N GLU A 68 13.42 -8.64 20.23
CA GLU A 68 14.20 -8.18 21.39
C GLU A 68 13.46 -7.10 22.19
N THR A 69 12.84 -6.15 21.49
CA THR A 69 12.24 -4.96 22.13
C THR A 69 10.80 -5.15 22.58
N ARG A 70 10.08 -6.14 22.02
CA ARG A 70 8.63 -6.33 22.21
C ARG A 70 8.19 -7.78 22.43
N GLY A 71 9.12 -8.73 22.41
CA GLY A 71 8.84 -10.15 22.58
C GLY A 71 8.37 -10.86 21.31
N VAL A 72 8.16 -12.18 21.42
CA VAL A 72 7.60 -13.01 20.35
C VAL A 72 6.10 -13.11 20.58
N THR A 73 5.31 -12.67 19.62
CA THR A 73 3.86 -12.88 19.63
C THR A 73 3.49 -14.03 18.70
N LYS A 74 2.38 -14.72 18.99
CA LYS A 74 1.75 -15.68 18.06
C LYS A 74 0.81 -14.99 17.07
N ALA A 75 0.69 -13.67 17.12
CA ALA A 75 -0.22 -12.91 16.28
C ALA A 75 0.25 -12.93 14.82
N PRO A 76 -0.67 -13.08 13.85
CA PRO A 76 -0.36 -12.82 12.44
C PRO A 76 0.07 -11.35 12.30
N GLY A 77 1.27 -11.11 11.77
CA GLY A 77 1.80 -9.75 11.62
C GLY A 77 2.19 -9.10 12.95
N PRO A 78 3.30 -9.49 13.61
CA PRO A 78 3.75 -8.81 14.84
C PRO A 78 3.90 -7.28 14.68
N ARG A 79 4.10 -6.79 13.45
CA ARG A 79 4.07 -5.35 13.12
C ARG A 79 2.72 -4.67 13.37
N SER A 80 1.58 -5.32 13.10
CA SER A 80 0.26 -4.70 13.28
C SER A 80 -0.12 -4.56 14.75
N TYR A 81 0.23 -5.54 15.59
CA TYR A 81 0.10 -5.41 17.04
C TYR A 81 0.95 -4.25 17.60
N LEU A 82 2.18 -4.10 17.13
CA LEU A 82 3.04 -2.98 17.51
C LEU A 82 2.51 -1.64 17.01
N ALA A 83 1.94 -1.61 15.81
CA ALA A 83 1.31 -0.42 15.25
C ALA A 83 0.14 0.06 16.11
N MET A 84 -0.68 -0.85 16.63
CA MET A 84 -1.76 -0.52 17.55
C MET A 84 -1.27 0.08 18.87
N GLN A 85 -0.13 -0.38 19.37
CA GLN A 85 0.49 0.21 20.58
C GLN A 85 1.25 1.52 20.31
N ALA A 86 1.61 1.80 19.06
CA ALA A 86 2.43 2.94 18.68
C ALA A 86 1.64 4.25 18.59
N VAL A 87 0.34 4.18 18.31
CA VAL A 87 -0.54 5.35 18.17
C VAL A 87 -1.22 5.62 19.51
N TYR A 88 -0.62 6.52 20.31
CA TYR A 88 -1.17 6.92 21.61
C TYR A 88 -2.58 7.50 21.48
N GLY A 89 -3.51 7.07 22.33
CA GLY A 89 -4.90 7.52 22.32
C GLY A 89 -5.84 6.76 21.38
N SER A 90 -5.30 5.88 20.54
CA SER A 90 -6.10 4.95 19.74
C SER A 90 -6.71 3.82 20.59
N THR A 91 -7.87 3.36 20.16
CA THR A 91 -8.66 2.27 20.74
C THR A 91 -8.82 1.17 19.70
N LEU A 92 -9.23 -0.03 20.12
CA LEU A 92 -9.44 -1.14 19.18
C LEU A 92 -10.55 -0.84 18.18
N GLU A 93 -11.53 -0.04 18.61
CA GLU A 93 -12.64 0.46 17.82
C GLU A 93 -12.16 1.34 16.65
N ASP A 94 -11.09 2.12 16.82
CA ASP A 94 -10.55 2.97 15.74
C ASP A 94 -9.95 2.12 14.62
N PHE A 95 -9.24 1.04 14.98
CA PHE A 95 -8.72 0.09 14.00
C PHE A 95 -9.84 -0.74 13.37
N ALA A 96 -10.92 -0.99 14.10
CA ALA A 96 -12.09 -1.70 13.57
C ALA A 96 -12.85 -0.81 12.58
N GLU A 97 -12.90 0.50 12.83
CA GLU A 97 -13.54 1.47 11.96
C GLU A 97 -12.84 1.59 10.61
N ILE A 98 -11.50 1.56 10.56
CA ILE A 98 -10.75 1.43 9.29
C ILE A 98 -11.22 0.19 8.51
N GLY A 99 -11.28 -0.96 9.17
CA GLY A 99 -11.78 -2.19 8.55
C GLY A 99 -13.20 -2.01 8.02
N ARG A 100 -14.10 -1.45 8.84
CA ARG A 100 -15.50 -1.18 8.46
C ARG A 100 -15.59 -0.27 7.24
N VAL A 101 -14.82 0.80 7.17
CA VAL A 101 -14.77 1.74 6.04
C VAL A 101 -14.30 1.04 4.77
N ASN A 102 -13.20 0.28 4.84
CA ASN A 102 -12.67 -0.45 3.67
C ASN A 102 -13.67 -1.51 3.17
N HIS A 103 -14.35 -2.24 4.06
CA HIS A 103 -15.43 -3.16 3.69
C HIS A 103 -16.66 -2.44 3.13
N ALA A 104 -16.98 -1.24 3.61
CA ALA A 104 -18.07 -0.45 3.04
C ALA A 104 -17.74 0.02 1.62
N HIS A 105 -16.51 0.43 1.35
CA HIS A 105 -16.03 0.80 0.02
C HIS A 105 -16.01 -0.40 -0.94
N SER A 106 -15.69 -1.59 -0.44
CA SER A 106 -15.58 -2.82 -1.24
C SER A 106 -16.88 -3.19 -1.96
N LYS A 107 -18.04 -2.84 -1.38
CA LYS A 107 -19.37 -3.07 -1.96
C LYS A 107 -19.57 -2.38 -3.30
N ASN A 108 -18.87 -1.26 -3.51
CA ASN A 108 -18.92 -0.50 -4.77
C ASN A 108 -17.92 -1.03 -5.81
N ASN A 109 -17.09 -2.03 -5.43
CA ASN A 109 -16.08 -2.62 -6.29
C ASN A 109 -16.54 -4.01 -6.79
N PRO A 110 -16.88 -4.17 -8.08
CA PRO A 110 -17.31 -5.46 -8.63
C PRO A 110 -16.23 -6.55 -8.58
N TYR A 111 -14.98 -6.18 -8.25
CA TYR A 111 -13.83 -7.08 -8.13
C TYR A 111 -13.49 -7.46 -6.66
N SER A 112 -14.21 -6.95 -5.65
CA SER A 112 -13.93 -7.20 -4.22
C SER A 112 -14.11 -8.68 -3.79
N GLN A 113 -13.27 -9.15 -2.84
CA GLN A 113 -13.30 -10.51 -2.24
C GLN A 113 -14.50 -10.71 -1.34
N PHE A 114 -14.80 -9.68 -0.56
CA PHE A 114 -15.75 -9.70 0.53
C PHE A 114 -16.78 -8.58 0.30
N PRO A 115 -17.84 -8.83 -0.48
CA PRO A 115 -18.99 -7.92 -0.54
C PRO A 115 -19.85 -8.01 0.73
N ASP A 116 -19.65 -9.04 1.57
CA ASP A 116 -20.45 -9.35 2.75
C ASP A 116 -19.75 -8.88 4.04
N GLU A 117 -20.51 -8.27 4.96
CA GLU A 117 -20.05 -7.89 6.30
C GLU A 117 -19.89 -9.16 7.17
N TYR A 118 -18.67 -9.57 7.54
CA TYR A 118 -18.47 -10.80 8.32
C TYR A 118 -17.47 -10.66 9.48
N THR A 119 -17.88 -10.89 10.73
CA THR A 119 -17.20 -10.38 11.95
C THR A 119 -16.37 -11.36 12.81
N PRO A 120 -15.77 -12.48 12.34
CA PRO A 120 -15.02 -13.35 13.26
C PRO A 120 -13.65 -12.74 13.60
N MET A 121 -13.30 -12.81 14.89
CA MET A 121 -11.98 -12.45 15.40
C MET A 121 -10.92 -13.46 14.92
N ILE A 122 -9.73 -13.02 14.47
CA ILE A 122 -8.63 -13.94 14.07
C ILE A 122 -7.67 -14.16 15.23
N HIS A 123 -7.19 -13.09 15.85
CA HIS A 123 -6.27 -13.13 16.97
C HIS A 123 -6.34 -11.79 17.69
N GLU A 124 -6.66 -11.77 18.98
CA GLU A 124 -6.78 -10.51 19.74
C GLU A 124 -5.53 -9.63 19.55
N PRO A 125 -5.69 -8.33 19.21
CA PRO A 125 -6.94 -7.58 19.02
C PRO A 125 -7.48 -7.52 17.57
N LEU A 126 -6.85 -8.23 16.62
CA LEU A 126 -7.18 -8.19 15.20
C LEU A 126 -8.29 -9.18 14.83
N THR A 127 -9.30 -8.66 14.14
CA THR A 127 -10.37 -9.44 13.51
C THR A 127 -10.01 -9.86 12.10
N LYS A 128 -10.75 -10.83 11.54
CA LYS A 128 -10.57 -11.29 10.15
C LYS A 128 -10.67 -10.15 9.14
N LEU A 129 -11.56 -9.21 9.41
CA LEU A 129 -11.79 -8.04 8.55
C LEU A 129 -10.74 -6.95 8.71
N GLN A 130 -9.71 -7.15 9.52
CA GLN A 130 -8.59 -6.22 9.66
C GLN A 130 -7.30 -6.78 9.06
N CYS A 131 -7.35 -7.95 8.42
CA CYS A 131 -6.22 -8.63 7.81
C CYS A 131 -6.51 -8.89 6.33
N CYS A 132 -5.56 -8.57 5.46
CA CYS A 132 -5.71 -8.91 4.04
C CYS A 132 -5.75 -10.44 3.82
N PRO A 133 -6.63 -10.93 2.93
CA PRO A 133 -6.68 -12.35 2.56
C PRO A 133 -5.55 -12.73 1.61
N THR A 134 -5.19 -14.01 1.59
CA THR A 134 -4.39 -14.57 0.48
C THR A 134 -5.24 -14.60 -0.79
N SER A 135 -4.72 -14.05 -1.88
CA SER A 135 -5.44 -13.97 -3.15
C SER A 135 -4.55 -14.32 -4.35
N ASP A 136 -5.17 -14.54 -5.50
CA ASP A 136 -4.47 -14.64 -6.78
C ASP A 136 -4.79 -13.40 -7.60
N ALA A 137 -3.75 -12.66 -8.01
CA ALA A 137 -3.93 -11.34 -8.61
C ALA A 137 -3.05 -11.07 -9.85
N SER A 138 -3.43 -10.10 -10.69
CA SER A 138 -2.74 -9.66 -11.90
C SER A 138 -3.29 -8.32 -12.40
N ALA A 139 -2.40 -7.36 -12.56
CA ALA A 139 -2.68 -6.01 -12.99
C ALA A 139 -1.75 -5.61 -14.13
N ALA A 140 -2.18 -4.69 -14.98
CA ALA A 140 -1.33 -4.12 -16.00
C ALA A 140 -1.57 -2.62 -16.15
N ALA A 141 -0.49 -1.88 -16.44
CA ALA A 141 -0.53 -0.47 -16.78
C ALA A 141 0.33 -0.24 -18.02
N VAL A 142 -0.17 0.58 -18.94
CA VAL A 142 0.60 1.06 -20.10
C VAL A 142 1.05 2.47 -19.79
N LEU A 143 2.36 2.65 -19.66
CA LEU A 143 2.99 3.94 -19.47
C LEU A 143 3.45 4.46 -20.83
N VAL A 144 3.23 5.73 -21.10
CA VAL A 144 3.57 6.35 -22.39
C VAL A 144 4.19 7.72 -22.19
N SER A 145 5.06 8.11 -23.12
CA SER A 145 5.61 9.46 -23.19
C SER A 145 4.56 10.48 -23.64
N GLN A 146 4.82 11.77 -23.37
CA GLN A 146 3.97 12.84 -23.88
C GLN A 146 3.97 12.87 -25.42
N SER A 147 5.11 12.63 -26.07
CA SER A 147 5.23 12.53 -27.53
C SER A 147 4.37 11.39 -28.10
N PHE A 148 4.31 10.24 -27.41
CA PHE A 148 3.45 9.13 -27.80
C PHE A 148 1.96 9.51 -27.79
N LEU A 149 1.52 10.26 -26.76
CA LEU A 149 0.15 10.79 -26.64
C LEU A 149 -0.13 11.91 -27.64
N ASP A 150 0.84 12.78 -27.92
CA ASP A 150 0.70 13.86 -28.91
C ASP A 150 0.49 13.31 -30.32
N ALA A 151 1.19 12.22 -30.66
CA ALA A 151 0.97 11.49 -31.91
C ALA A 151 -0.37 10.73 -31.94
N ARG A 152 -1.04 10.55 -30.79
CA ARG A 152 -2.30 9.79 -30.64
C ARG A 152 -3.33 10.56 -29.80
N PRO A 153 -3.86 11.70 -30.28
CA PRO A 153 -4.71 12.58 -29.48
C PRO A 153 -5.98 11.90 -28.91
N HIS A 154 -6.49 10.87 -29.59
CA HIS A 154 -7.65 10.09 -29.16
C HIS A 154 -7.44 9.34 -27.83
N LEU A 155 -6.19 9.15 -27.39
CA LEU A 155 -5.86 8.53 -26.10
C LEU A 155 -5.73 9.54 -24.95
N LYS A 156 -5.61 10.84 -25.25
CA LYS A 156 -5.31 11.87 -24.22
C LYS A 156 -6.37 11.97 -23.13
N SER A 157 -7.65 11.80 -23.47
CA SER A 157 -8.75 11.86 -22.49
C SER A 157 -8.79 10.68 -21.52
N GLN A 158 -8.06 9.59 -21.83
CA GLN A 158 -7.95 8.39 -21.00
C GLN A 158 -6.66 8.36 -20.18
N ALA A 159 -5.71 9.24 -20.49
CA ALA A 159 -4.41 9.26 -19.85
C ALA A 159 -4.50 9.94 -18.48
N ILE A 160 -3.85 9.33 -17.50
CA ILE A 160 -3.63 9.91 -16.17
C ILE A 160 -2.16 10.31 -16.09
N LEU A 161 -1.90 11.56 -15.73
CA LEU A 161 -0.54 12.05 -15.51
C LEU A 161 0.05 11.38 -14.27
N ILE A 162 1.35 11.09 -14.31
CA ILE A 162 2.11 10.75 -13.10
C ILE A 162 2.86 12.03 -12.70
N ALA A 163 2.25 12.87 -11.86
CA ALA A 163 2.85 14.14 -11.45
C ALA A 163 4.05 13.95 -10.52
N GLY A 164 4.07 12.87 -9.72
CA GLY A 164 5.19 12.53 -8.85
C GLY A 164 5.24 11.04 -8.52
N GLN A 165 6.45 10.52 -8.30
CA GLN A 165 6.66 9.14 -7.89
C GLN A 165 8.02 8.97 -7.21
N ALA A 166 8.01 8.36 -6.03
CA ALA A 166 9.23 8.04 -5.32
C ALA A 166 9.23 6.60 -4.79
N THR A 167 10.43 6.05 -4.67
CA THR A 167 10.69 4.81 -3.97
C THR A 167 11.73 5.08 -2.90
N ALA A 168 11.48 4.62 -1.68
CA ALA A 168 12.41 4.75 -0.57
C ALA A 168 12.66 3.38 0.08
N THR A 169 13.77 3.28 0.80
CA THR A 169 14.06 2.22 1.77
C THR A 169 14.17 2.84 3.15
N ASP A 170 14.13 2.01 4.19
CA ASP A 170 14.33 2.45 5.55
C ASP A 170 15.67 3.20 5.73
N THR A 171 15.66 4.22 6.59
CA THR A 171 16.86 4.90 7.07
C THR A 171 17.39 4.17 8.33
N PRO A 172 18.60 4.53 8.84
CA PRO A 172 19.05 4.01 10.13
C PRO A 172 18.08 4.27 11.30
N ASP A 173 17.14 5.22 11.16
CA ASP A 173 16.15 5.52 12.18
C ASP A 173 15.20 4.35 12.48
N LEU A 174 15.00 3.44 11.51
CA LEU A 174 14.27 2.18 11.71
C LEU A 174 14.76 1.43 12.95
N PHE A 175 16.06 1.50 13.24
CA PHE A 175 16.71 0.73 14.30
C PHE A 175 16.79 1.47 15.65
N ARG A 176 16.09 2.60 15.80
CA ARG A 176 16.00 3.37 17.06
C ARG A 176 15.10 2.75 18.13
N ARG A 177 14.62 1.51 17.91
CA ARG A 177 13.80 0.71 18.84
C ARG A 177 12.39 1.27 19.15
N SER A 178 11.97 2.36 18.50
CA SER A 178 10.60 2.86 18.64
C SER A 178 9.63 1.95 17.89
N ALA A 179 8.41 1.79 18.41
CA ALA A 179 7.40 0.94 17.77
C ALA A 179 6.97 1.51 16.41
N ILE A 180 6.83 2.84 16.31
CA ILE A 180 6.40 3.52 15.08
C ILE A 180 7.46 3.49 13.97
N ASP A 181 8.75 3.49 14.33
CA ASP A 181 9.83 3.37 13.35
C ASP A 181 9.89 1.92 12.83
N LEU A 182 9.83 0.92 13.73
CA LEU A 182 9.90 -0.51 13.40
C LEU A 182 8.77 -1.03 12.49
N ILE A 183 7.66 -0.30 12.41
CA ILE A 183 6.50 -0.63 11.56
C ILE A 183 6.51 0.12 10.22
N GLY A 184 7.51 0.97 9.96
CA GLY A 184 7.72 1.59 8.64
C GLY A 184 7.10 2.98 8.46
N TYR A 185 6.93 3.77 9.53
CA TYR A 185 6.50 5.17 9.41
C TYR A 185 7.50 5.98 8.57
N GLY A 186 8.79 5.93 8.89
CA GLY A 186 9.82 6.78 8.27
C GLY A 186 10.00 6.53 6.77
N ILE A 187 9.97 5.26 6.33
CA ILE A 187 10.02 4.92 4.90
C ILE A 187 8.77 5.44 4.14
N SER A 188 7.60 5.37 4.78
CA SER A 188 6.36 5.87 4.21
C SER A 188 6.38 7.40 4.08
N GLU A 189 6.78 8.10 5.15
CA GLU A 189 6.91 9.56 5.17
C GLU A 189 7.92 10.06 4.14
N LEU A 190 9.09 9.41 4.04
CA LEU A 190 10.13 9.79 3.10
C LEU A 190 9.66 9.66 1.64
N ALA A 191 9.06 8.52 1.28
CA ALA A 191 8.58 8.32 -0.07
C ALA A 191 7.41 9.26 -0.41
N ALA A 192 6.48 9.48 0.53
CA ALA A 192 5.36 10.41 0.35
C ALA A 192 5.86 11.84 0.12
N THR A 193 6.76 12.31 0.98
CA THR A 193 7.34 13.64 0.90
C THR A 193 8.04 13.87 -0.44
N GLN A 194 8.80 12.88 -0.92
CA GLN A 194 9.48 12.97 -2.21
C GLN A 194 8.50 13.00 -3.39
N ALA A 195 7.48 12.12 -3.40
CA ALA A 195 6.49 12.07 -4.47
C ALA A 195 5.63 13.35 -4.52
N LEU A 196 5.15 13.83 -3.36
CA LEU A 196 4.40 15.08 -3.26
C LEU A 196 5.22 16.30 -3.67
N LYS A 197 6.50 16.32 -3.28
CA LYS A 197 7.44 17.38 -3.70
C LYS A 197 7.64 17.39 -5.21
N GLU A 198 7.81 16.22 -5.83
CA GLU A 198 7.92 16.11 -7.29
C GLU A 198 6.63 16.58 -7.98
N ALA A 199 5.47 16.19 -7.44
CA ALA A 199 4.16 16.62 -7.92
C ALA A 199 3.83 18.10 -7.64
N SER A 200 4.63 18.78 -6.80
CA SER A 200 4.42 20.18 -6.40
C SER A 200 3.06 20.44 -5.74
N VAL A 201 2.64 19.55 -4.84
CA VAL A 201 1.35 19.61 -4.13
C VAL A 201 1.50 19.27 -2.65
N ASN A 202 0.52 19.64 -1.85
CA ASN A 202 0.44 19.27 -0.44
C ASN A 202 -0.42 18.01 -0.25
N PRO A 203 -0.23 17.24 0.84
CA PRO A 203 -1.08 16.09 1.13
C PRO A 203 -2.59 16.40 1.11
N LYS A 204 -2.98 17.59 1.59
CA LYS A 204 -4.39 18.02 1.67
C LYS A 204 -5.01 18.35 0.30
N ASP A 205 -4.19 18.50 -0.73
CA ASP A 205 -4.66 18.74 -2.10
C ASP A 205 -5.12 17.42 -2.75
N VAL A 206 -4.60 16.28 -2.28
CA VAL A 206 -4.98 14.95 -2.74
C VAL A 206 -6.33 14.54 -2.14
N LYS A 207 -7.26 14.13 -3.02
CA LYS A 207 -8.63 13.78 -2.61
C LYS A 207 -8.85 12.29 -2.43
N VAL A 208 -8.01 11.48 -3.06
CA VAL A 208 -8.13 10.03 -3.06
C VAL A 208 -6.76 9.41 -2.80
N TYR A 209 -6.69 8.48 -1.85
CA TYR A 209 -5.50 7.69 -1.58
C TYR A 209 -5.83 6.20 -1.71
N GLU A 210 -4.97 5.44 -2.40
CA GLU A 210 -4.93 3.99 -2.32
C GLU A 210 -3.67 3.60 -1.54
N LEU A 211 -3.86 3.04 -0.35
CA LEU A 211 -2.82 2.75 0.64
C LEU A 211 -2.55 1.26 0.74
N HIS A 212 -1.37 0.92 1.26
CA HIS A 212 -1.00 -0.48 1.51
C HIS A 212 -1.48 -0.94 2.90
N ASP A 213 -2.77 -1.21 3.03
CA ASP A 213 -3.45 -1.69 4.23
C ASP A 213 -3.35 -3.22 4.39
N CYS A 214 -2.14 -3.78 4.51
CA CYS A 214 -2.03 -5.20 4.89
C CYS A 214 -2.78 -5.51 6.20
N PHE A 215 -2.80 -4.52 7.09
CA PHE A 215 -3.59 -4.50 8.31
C PHE A 215 -4.15 -3.09 8.54
N SER A 216 -5.29 -2.97 9.22
CA SER A 216 -5.86 -1.65 9.56
C SER A 216 -4.89 -0.80 10.38
N ALA A 217 -4.04 -1.44 11.20
CA ALA A 217 -3.01 -0.76 11.96
C ALA A 217 -1.90 -0.13 11.08
N ASN A 218 -1.60 -0.73 9.93
CA ASN A 218 -0.69 -0.12 8.96
C ASN A 218 -1.32 1.14 8.33
N GLU A 219 -2.61 1.08 7.98
CA GLU A 219 -3.31 2.24 7.41
C GLU A 219 -3.32 3.43 8.39
N MET A 220 -3.60 3.20 9.67
CA MET A 220 -3.53 4.21 10.73
C MET A 220 -2.19 4.96 10.74
N VAL A 221 -1.08 4.23 10.68
CA VAL A 221 0.28 4.79 10.74
C VAL A 221 0.62 5.50 9.42
N THR A 222 0.17 4.96 8.29
CA THR A 222 0.37 5.59 6.98
C THR A 222 -0.40 6.90 6.86
N ILE A 223 -1.59 7.05 7.44
CA ILE A 223 -2.35 8.31 7.48
C ILE A 223 -1.49 9.44 8.10
N GLU A 224 -0.81 9.15 9.21
CA GLU A 224 0.08 10.11 9.87
C GLU A 224 1.33 10.37 9.03
N ALA A 225 1.95 9.31 8.49
CA ALA A 225 3.15 9.42 7.67
C ALA A 225 2.94 10.24 6.38
N LEU A 226 1.70 10.24 5.84
CA LEU A 226 1.31 11.05 4.69
C LEU A 226 1.03 12.52 5.05
N GLY A 227 0.95 12.85 6.33
CA GLY A 227 0.59 14.19 6.80
C GLY A 227 -0.91 14.52 6.68
N LEU A 228 -1.77 13.50 6.64
CA LEU A 228 -3.24 13.68 6.63
C LEU A 228 -3.81 13.99 8.02
N ALA A 229 -3.12 13.53 9.06
CA ALA A 229 -3.34 13.86 10.44
C ALA A 229 -1.99 14.14 11.13
N ASP A 230 -2.01 14.90 12.23
CA ASP A 230 -0.81 15.04 13.07
C ASP A 230 -0.42 13.68 13.64
N LYS A 231 0.87 13.50 13.94
CA LYS A 231 1.39 12.30 14.60
C LYS A 231 0.67 12.03 15.92
N GLY A 232 0.18 10.80 16.09
CA GLY A 232 -0.66 10.37 17.20
C GLY A 232 -2.16 10.70 17.07
N LYS A 233 -2.60 11.40 16.02
CA LYS A 233 -3.99 11.88 15.88
C LYS A 233 -4.76 11.26 14.71
N ALA A 234 -4.23 10.26 14.01
CA ALA A 234 -4.99 9.61 12.94
C ALA A 234 -6.34 9.04 13.41
N HIS A 235 -6.40 8.55 14.65
CA HIS A 235 -7.63 8.04 15.26
C HIS A 235 -8.74 9.10 15.36
N GLU A 236 -8.39 10.37 15.60
CA GLU A 236 -9.36 11.48 15.64
C GLU A 236 -10.00 11.71 14.26
N LEU A 237 -9.18 11.69 13.20
CA LEU A 237 -9.64 11.81 11.81
C LEU A 237 -10.61 10.67 11.44
N ILE A 238 -10.31 9.44 11.88
CA ILE A 238 -11.13 8.26 11.62
C ILE A 238 -12.47 8.36 12.35
N ARG A 239 -12.47 8.68 13.65
CA ARG A 239 -13.70 8.87 14.44
C ARG A 239 -14.61 9.95 13.88
N ALA A 240 -14.03 10.99 13.29
CA ALA A 240 -14.78 12.07 12.63
C ALA A 240 -15.35 11.67 11.25
N GLY A 241 -15.13 10.44 10.78
CA GLY A 241 -15.55 9.99 9.44
C GLY A 241 -14.70 10.60 8.31
N GLY A 242 -13.49 11.07 8.62
CA GLY A 242 -12.68 11.86 7.70
C GLY A 242 -12.09 11.09 6.51
N ILE A 243 -12.09 9.75 6.54
CA ILE A 243 -11.40 8.88 5.57
C ILE A 243 -12.33 8.22 4.52
N THR A 244 -13.63 8.54 4.52
CA THR A 244 -14.63 7.95 3.61
C THR A 244 -15.28 9.00 2.70
N TYR A 245 -16.19 8.57 1.82
CA TYR A 245 -16.94 9.45 0.93
C TYR A 245 -17.67 10.56 1.71
N GLY A 246 -17.47 11.81 1.30
CA GLY A 246 -18.01 12.99 1.99
C GLY A 246 -17.17 13.47 3.19
N GLY A 247 -16.11 12.73 3.55
CA GLY A 247 -15.12 13.12 4.55
C GLY A 247 -14.06 14.08 4.00
N GLN A 248 -12.99 14.27 4.78
CA GLN A 248 -11.84 15.11 4.41
C GLN A 248 -11.08 14.55 3.20
N VAL A 249 -10.94 13.22 3.13
CA VAL A 249 -10.19 12.48 2.12
C VAL A 249 -10.81 11.10 1.93
N VAL A 250 -10.78 10.56 0.71
CA VAL A 250 -11.24 9.18 0.46
C VAL A 250 -10.03 8.26 0.46
N ILE A 251 -9.96 7.35 1.43
CA ILE A 251 -8.92 6.33 1.51
C ILE A 251 -9.49 4.99 1.04
N ASN A 252 -8.73 4.27 0.20
CA ASN A 252 -9.05 2.95 -0.28
C ASN A 252 -10.48 2.82 -0.85
N PRO A 253 -10.91 3.66 -1.81
CA PRO A 253 -12.25 3.59 -2.42
C PRO A 253 -12.55 2.23 -3.08
N PHE A 254 -11.54 1.43 -3.44
CA PHE A 254 -11.74 0.07 -3.95
C PHE A 254 -11.88 -0.99 -2.85
N GLY A 255 -11.80 -0.59 -1.58
CA GLY A 255 -11.89 -1.43 -0.39
C GLY A 255 -10.55 -1.91 0.18
N GLY A 256 -9.43 -1.42 -0.35
CA GLY A 256 -8.08 -1.72 0.15
C GLY A 256 -7.70 -3.20 0.02
N LEU A 257 -6.48 -3.56 0.43
CA LEU A 257 -6.03 -4.93 0.52
C LEU A 257 -6.86 -5.75 1.54
N ILE A 258 -7.48 -5.09 2.52
CA ILE A 258 -8.33 -5.75 3.51
C ILE A 258 -9.58 -6.42 2.87
N SER A 259 -10.14 -5.84 1.81
CA SER A 259 -11.46 -6.26 1.29
C SER A 259 -11.48 -6.64 -0.19
N LYS A 260 -10.38 -6.41 -0.92
CA LYS A 260 -10.30 -6.60 -2.38
C LYS A 260 -9.96 -8.06 -2.77
N ASP A 261 -10.57 -8.54 -3.88
CA ASP A 261 -10.31 -9.79 -4.65
C ASP A 261 -11.21 -11.06 -4.54
N ARG A 262 -12.36 -11.16 -5.25
CA ARG A 262 -13.15 -12.43 -5.34
C ARG A 262 -12.88 -13.25 -6.61
N LYS A 263 -12.35 -12.67 -7.69
CA LYS A 263 -12.40 -13.34 -9.01
C LYS A 263 -11.16 -13.11 -9.84
N ALA A 264 -10.74 -14.17 -10.54
CA ALA A 264 -9.54 -14.29 -11.37
C ALA A 264 -9.48 -13.37 -12.62
N THR A 265 -10.16 -12.24 -12.64
CA THR A 265 -10.28 -11.35 -13.81
C THR A 265 -10.25 -9.89 -13.35
N MET A 266 -9.13 -9.21 -13.65
CA MET A 266 -8.73 -7.84 -13.27
C MET A 266 -8.43 -7.66 -11.78
N ARG A 267 -7.13 -7.64 -11.43
CA ARG A 267 -6.71 -8.00 -10.09
C ARG A 267 -5.53 -7.15 -9.56
N ASN A 268 -5.76 -6.31 -8.54
CA ASN A 268 -4.81 -5.30 -8.05
C ASN A 268 -4.39 -5.51 -6.58
N GLN A 269 -3.62 -6.56 -6.27
CA GLN A 269 -2.84 -6.62 -5.02
C GLN A 269 -1.42 -6.03 -5.16
N CYS A 270 -0.95 -5.80 -6.39
CA CYS A 270 0.38 -5.25 -6.70
C CYS A 270 0.30 -3.89 -7.44
N ILE A 271 -0.60 -2.99 -7.03
CA ILE A 271 -0.60 -1.56 -7.40
C ILE A 271 -1.10 -0.88 -6.12
N LEU A 272 -0.36 -0.23 -5.24
CA LEU A 272 1.00 0.32 -5.17
C LEU A 272 1.46 0.22 -3.69
N PRO A 273 2.49 -0.55 -3.31
CA PRO A 273 3.08 -0.37 -1.99
C PRO A 273 4.26 0.58 -2.13
N ILE A 274 4.30 1.57 -1.24
CA ILE A 274 5.09 2.79 -1.30
C ILE A 274 4.40 3.84 -2.16
N CYS A 275 3.99 4.92 -1.48
CA CYS A 275 3.86 6.32 -1.86
C CYS A 275 4.21 6.75 -3.31
N ALA A 276 3.81 6.02 -4.33
CA ALA A 276 3.53 6.59 -5.62
C ALA A 276 2.20 7.30 -5.42
N VAL A 277 2.31 8.51 -4.87
CA VAL A 277 1.27 9.49 -4.98
C VAL A 277 1.19 9.83 -6.47
N THR A 278 0.51 8.98 -7.25
CA THR A 278 0.13 9.31 -8.62
C THR A 278 -0.96 10.36 -8.50
N ILE A 279 -0.53 11.61 -8.47
CA ILE A 279 -1.40 12.78 -8.67
C ILE A 279 -1.43 13.10 -10.15
#